data_AF-A0A916VGM0-F1
#
_entry.id   AF-A0A916VGM0-F1
#
_cell.length_a   1.000
_cell.length_b   1.000
_cell.length_c   1.000
_cell.angle_alpha   90.00
_cell.angle_beta   90.00
_cell.angle_gamma   90.00
#
_symmetry.space_group_name_H-M   'P 1'
#
loop_
_entity.id
_entity.type
_entity.pdbx_description
1 polymer ?
#
loop_
_entity_poly.entity_id
_entity_poly.type
_entity_poly.pdbx_seq_one_letter_code
_entity_poly.pdbx_strand_id
1 'polypeptide(L)'
;MEFVVSLLERLGQAGISLLLNPFYYLGVLIVMLQLRKQIFFERRLYSSRIHSMFNEGIKVVLWGLLGGVIGSLLMAFVGASLQPLAVIYMWVIALLLVWLRLRFLCFAYVIGLLGVINTVLNGVPGIDKGADWYPWIQPLMNLHMPSLLTLAGIMHIVEALLIRVQGAQLATPVFIEGKRGKLIGSYQFQGLWPVPLFLLVPTALDGQPLPLTPFFGGETMWASGWMFLAMPVMLGFTDMTVSLTPQRKAKRTSGQLLVYGVLVTGLALSAEWVPIMVLPAALLTILLHELLVWYVRWDEKNRSPIYVHTNRGLTVLGILPNSPAEELGIRAGECIHKVNGQAVRTKEELHQALRLNPAFSRLEIIDLEGQHRFVQRALFEGEHHQLGIILAPDDDAEFYVVPKKYERLRRFRTSLGQQTKRLRVLDEDASNVRVPDHAAQHAAARDVGVRKERVQDHHAQDHGVREDRARDNGANLPG
;
A
#
# COMPACT_ATOMS: atom_id res chain seq x y z
N MET A 1 -21.47 0.40 -41.54
CA MET A 1 -21.95 1.50 -40.68
C MET A 1 -22.88 1.00 -39.60
N GLU A 2 -23.89 0.18 -39.90
CA GLU A 2 -24.86 -0.33 -38.93
C GLU A 2 -24.24 -1.02 -37.70
N PHE A 3 -23.23 -1.88 -37.89
CA PHE A 3 -22.53 -2.51 -36.76
C PHE A 3 -21.81 -1.51 -35.85
N VAL A 4 -21.21 -0.45 -36.43
CA VAL A 4 -20.49 0.55 -35.64
C VAL A 4 -21.48 1.38 -34.81
N VAL A 5 -22.63 1.72 -35.39
CA VAL A 5 -23.71 2.42 -34.68
C VAL A 5 -24.25 1.54 -33.54
N SER A 6 -24.57 0.27 -33.81
CA SER A 6 -25.08 -0.64 -32.79
C SER A 6 -24.06 -0.91 -31.67
N LEU A 7 -22.77 -0.97 -32.01
CA LEU A 7 -21.68 -1.06 -31.03
C LEU A 7 -21.60 0.18 -30.13
N LEU A 8 -21.65 1.38 -30.72
CA LEU A 8 -21.61 2.63 -29.95
C LEU A 8 -22.85 2.78 -29.06
N GLU A 9 -24.03 2.41 -29.54
CA GLU A 9 -25.26 2.42 -28.76
C GLU A 9 -25.18 1.47 -27.56
N ARG A 10 -24.76 0.21 -27.77
CA ARG A 10 -24.63 -0.78 -26.70
C ARG A 10 -23.54 -0.41 -25.70
N LEU A 11 -22.43 0.18 -26.15
CA LEU A 11 -21.40 0.74 -25.25
C LEU A 11 -21.93 1.94 -24.46
N GLY A 12 -22.71 2.82 -25.09
CA GLY A 12 -23.36 3.95 -24.43
C GLY A 12 -24.33 3.50 -23.35
N GLN A 13 -25.18 2.50 -23.63
CA GLN A 13 -26.07 1.88 -22.66
C GLN A 13 -25.31 1.25 -21.49
N ALA A 14 -24.21 0.56 -21.76
CA ALA A 14 -23.37 -0.03 -20.72
C ALA A 14 -22.65 1.03 -19.88
N GLY A 15 -22.22 2.13 -20.50
CA GLY A 15 -21.67 3.29 -19.80
C GLY A 15 -22.70 3.92 -18.86
N ILE A 16 -23.94 4.10 -19.32
CA ILE A 16 -25.04 4.59 -18.48
C ILE A 16 -25.34 3.60 -17.35
N SER A 17 -25.40 2.29 -17.63
CA SER A 17 -25.66 1.29 -16.59
C SER A 17 -24.56 1.23 -15.53
N LEU A 18 -23.30 1.46 -15.91
CA LEU A 18 -22.19 1.62 -14.97
C LEU A 18 -22.38 2.86 -14.08
N LEU A 19 -22.75 4.00 -14.66
CA LEU A 19 -23.01 5.24 -13.92
C LEU A 19 -24.26 5.16 -13.04
N LEU A 20 -25.15 4.20 -13.28
CA LEU A 20 -26.27 3.91 -12.38
C LEU A 20 -25.93 2.85 -11.33
N ASN A 21 -24.78 2.16 -11.48
CA ASN A 21 -24.40 1.07 -10.60
C ASN A 21 -23.78 1.59 -9.29
N PRO A 22 -24.44 1.40 -8.12
CA PRO A 22 -23.97 1.93 -6.84
C PRO A 22 -22.62 1.32 -6.40
N PHE A 23 -22.31 0.09 -6.83
CA PHE A 23 -21.07 -0.59 -6.44
C PHE A 23 -19.83 0.08 -7.04
N TYR A 24 -19.95 0.74 -8.20
CA TYR A 24 -18.83 1.49 -8.77
C TYR A 24 -18.47 2.69 -7.89
N TYR A 25 -19.47 3.47 -7.48
CA TYR A 25 -19.28 4.60 -6.57
C TYR A 25 -18.79 4.18 -5.19
N LEU A 26 -19.28 3.04 -4.68
CA LEU A 26 -18.77 2.46 -3.43
C LEU A 26 -17.28 2.14 -3.55
N GLY A 27 -16.86 1.57 -4.67
CA GLY A 27 -15.45 1.34 -4.99
C GLY A 27 -14.60 2.60 -4.99
N VAL A 28 -15.04 3.63 -5.71
CA VAL A 28 -14.38 4.95 -5.74
C VAL A 28 -14.33 5.56 -4.33
N LEU A 29 -15.40 5.44 -3.54
CA LEU A 29 -15.44 5.91 -2.16
C LEU A 29 -14.40 5.20 -1.29
N ILE A 30 -14.27 3.88 -1.40
CA ILE A 30 -13.25 3.10 -0.66
C ILE A 30 -11.84 3.58 -1.00
N VAL A 31 -11.55 3.82 -2.28
CA VAL A 31 -10.26 4.38 -2.73
C VAL A 31 -10.01 5.75 -2.09
N MET A 32 -11.01 6.64 -2.09
CA MET A 32 -10.87 7.97 -1.49
C MET A 32 -10.67 7.91 0.03
N LEU A 33 -11.36 7.00 0.73
CA LEU A 33 -11.17 6.78 2.16
C LEU A 33 -9.77 6.22 2.47
N GLN A 34 -9.25 5.32 1.63
CA GLN A 34 -7.91 4.77 1.77
C GLN A 34 -6.83 5.86 1.59
N LEU A 35 -6.91 6.68 0.54
CA LEU A 35 -6.01 7.80 0.32
C LEU A 35 -6.05 8.81 1.48
N ARG A 36 -7.26 9.07 2.02
CA ARG A 36 -7.41 9.95 3.19
C ARG A 36 -6.72 9.38 4.42
N LYS A 37 -6.90 8.08 4.69
CA LYS A 37 -6.23 7.39 5.81
C LYS A 37 -4.72 7.45 5.65
N GLN A 38 -4.22 7.24 4.44
CA GLN A 38 -2.79 7.29 4.13
C GLN A 38 -2.20 8.70 4.35
N ILE A 39 -2.85 9.74 3.84
CA ILE A 39 -2.35 11.12 4.01
C ILE A 39 -2.42 11.57 5.47
N PHE A 40 -3.43 11.14 6.23
CA PHE A 40 -3.48 11.36 7.68
C PHE A 40 -2.27 10.72 8.38
N PHE A 41 -1.93 9.49 7.99
CA PHE A 41 -0.78 8.77 8.52
C PHE A 41 0.54 9.46 8.18
N GLU A 42 0.72 9.93 6.95
CA GLU A 42 1.91 10.65 6.50
C GLU A 42 2.12 11.96 7.26
N ARG A 43 1.05 12.75 7.45
CA ARG A 43 1.16 14.00 8.21
C ARG A 43 1.60 13.76 9.65
N ARG A 44 1.23 12.61 10.22
CA ARG A 44 1.61 12.23 11.57
C ARG A 44 3.05 11.72 11.67
N LEU A 45 3.55 11.05 10.61
CA LEU A 45 4.89 10.47 10.59
C LEU A 45 5.97 11.44 10.09
N TYR A 46 5.63 12.32 9.14
CA TYR A 46 6.56 13.17 8.41
C TYR A 46 6.28 14.67 8.52
N SER A 47 5.24 15.06 9.28
CA SER A 47 4.77 16.46 9.39
C SER A 47 4.41 17.13 8.05
N SER A 48 4.39 16.36 6.97
CA SER A 48 4.18 16.80 5.59
C SER A 48 3.40 15.74 4.82
N ARG A 49 2.84 16.12 3.68
CA ARG A 49 2.11 15.20 2.79
C ARG A 49 3.06 14.77 1.67
N ILE A 50 3.25 13.47 1.50
CA ILE A 50 3.97 12.92 0.35
C ILE A 50 2.95 12.74 -0.78
N HIS A 51 1.77 12.28 -0.41
CA HIS A 51 0.68 11.97 -1.32
C HIS A 51 -0.38 13.08 -1.34
N SER A 52 -1.06 13.20 -2.47
CA SER A 52 -2.05 14.22 -2.77
C SER A 52 -3.39 13.58 -3.11
N MET A 53 -4.40 13.82 -2.25
CA MET A 53 -5.76 13.24 -2.38
C MET A 53 -6.32 13.32 -3.80
N PHE A 54 -6.30 14.52 -4.39
CA PHE A 54 -6.99 14.79 -5.64
C PHE A 54 -6.22 14.25 -6.85
N ASN A 55 -4.93 14.59 -6.98
CA ASN A 55 -4.15 14.20 -8.15
C ASN A 55 -3.93 12.69 -8.20
N GLU A 56 -3.68 12.03 -7.07
CA GLU A 56 -3.57 10.57 -7.06
C GLU A 56 -4.91 9.89 -7.18
N GLY A 57 -5.95 10.38 -6.51
CA GLY A 57 -7.30 9.84 -6.63
C GLY A 57 -7.78 9.80 -8.08
N ILE A 58 -7.61 10.91 -8.82
CA ILE A 58 -7.95 10.97 -10.25
C ILE A 58 -7.08 10.01 -11.05
N LYS A 59 -5.76 9.98 -10.85
CA LYS A 59 -4.88 9.07 -11.58
C LYS A 59 -5.27 7.60 -11.34
N VAL A 60 -5.57 7.22 -10.10
CA VAL A 60 -6.01 5.86 -9.74
C VAL A 60 -7.31 5.50 -10.46
N VAL A 61 -8.29 6.40 -10.48
CA VAL A 61 -9.54 6.17 -11.22
C VAL A 61 -9.27 6.07 -12.73
N LEU A 62 -8.49 6.98 -13.32
CA LEU A 62 -8.18 6.98 -14.75
C LEU A 62 -7.43 5.71 -15.18
N TRP A 63 -6.43 5.28 -14.41
CA TRP A 63 -5.74 4.01 -14.68
C TRP A 63 -6.70 2.82 -14.48
N GLY A 64 -7.61 2.87 -13.50
CA GLY A 64 -8.66 1.88 -13.33
C GLY A 64 -9.61 1.78 -14.53
N LEU A 65 -10.05 2.92 -15.09
CA LEU A 65 -10.83 2.98 -16.33
C LEU A 65 -10.07 2.35 -17.50
N LEU A 66 -8.80 2.72 -17.69
CA LEU A 66 -7.98 2.15 -18.75
C LEU A 66 -7.77 0.64 -18.57
N GLY A 67 -7.52 0.19 -17.34
CA GLY A 67 -7.46 -1.23 -17.00
C GLY A 67 -8.77 -1.95 -17.31
N GLY A 68 -9.91 -1.28 -17.11
CA GLY A 68 -11.24 -1.78 -17.43
C GLY A 68 -11.42 -1.96 -18.93
N VAL A 69 -11.02 -0.97 -19.74
CA VAL A 69 -11.02 -1.07 -21.20
C VAL A 69 -10.15 -2.23 -21.67
N ILE A 70 -8.89 -2.32 -21.20
CA ILE A 70 -7.97 -3.41 -21.57
C ILE A 70 -8.56 -4.77 -21.19
N GLY A 71 -9.04 -4.93 -19.95
CA GLY A 71 -9.65 -6.16 -19.48
C GLY A 71 -10.89 -6.55 -20.29
N SER A 72 -11.74 -5.57 -20.63
CA SER A 72 -12.95 -5.79 -21.42
C SER A 72 -12.63 -6.26 -22.84
N LEU A 73 -11.64 -5.64 -23.48
CA LEU A 73 -11.16 -6.04 -24.81
C LEU A 73 -10.57 -7.45 -24.80
N LEU A 74 -9.78 -7.79 -23.78
CA LEU A 74 -9.21 -9.15 -23.65
C LEU A 74 -10.30 -10.20 -23.41
N MET A 75 -11.28 -9.91 -22.53
CA MET A 75 -12.42 -10.80 -22.29
C MET A 75 -13.27 -10.98 -23.55
N ALA A 76 -13.56 -9.89 -24.28
CA ALA A 76 -14.33 -9.92 -25.51
C ALA A 76 -13.59 -10.67 -26.64
N PHE A 77 -12.26 -10.50 -26.74
CA PHE A 77 -11.43 -11.22 -27.70
C PHE A 77 -11.47 -12.74 -27.45
N VAL A 78 -11.38 -13.15 -26.18
CA VAL A 78 -11.54 -14.57 -25.83
C VAL A 78 -13.00 -15.03 -25.98
N GLY A 79 -13.98 -14.13 -25.87
CA GLY A 79 -15.40 -14.51 -25.84
C GLY A 79 -15.87 -15.00 -24.48
N ALA A 80 -15.11 -14.70 -23.42
CA ALA A 80 -15.47 -15.09 -22.07
C ALA A 80 -16.68 -14.29 -21.60
N SER A 81 -17.82 -14.97 -21.48
CA SER A 81 -19.08 -14.40 -21.00
C SER A 81 -19.38 -14.89 -19.58
N LEU A 82 -19.99 -14.04 -18.77
CA LEU A 82 -20.40 -14.39 -17.41
C LEU A 82 -21.91 -14.54 -17.33
N GLN A 83 -22.35 -15.68 -16.81
CA GLN A 83 -23.73 -15.86 -16.39
C GLN A 83 -24.01 -14.97 -15.16
N PRO A 84 -25.16 -14.28 -15.07
CA PRO A 84 -25.48 -13.46 -13.90
C PRO A 84 -25.41 -14.21 -12.57
N LEU A 85 -25.82 -15.48 -12.55
CA LEU A 85 -25.73 -16.35 -11.37
C LEU A 85 -24.28 -16.62 -10.95
N ALA A 86 -23.33 -16.68 -11.90
CA ALA A 86 -21.91 -16.85 -11.59
C ALA A 86 -21.38 -15.71 -10.72
N VAL A 87 -21.81 -14.48 -11.00
CA VAL A 87 -21.44 -13.30 -10.20
C VAL A 87 -21.96 -13.44 -8.76
N ILE A 88 -23.20 -13.92 -8.58
CA ILE A 88 -23.78 -14.16 -7.25
C ILE A 88 -22.95 -15.21 -6.48
N TYR A 89 -22.61 -16.35 -7.10
CA TYR A 89 -21.78 -17.37 -6.46
C TYR A 89 -20.38 -16.85 -6.11
N MET A 90 -19.77 -16.03 -6.98
CA MET A 90 -18.50 -15.37 -6.69
C MET A 90 -18.60 -14.50 -5.44
N TRP A 91 -19.67 -13.71 -5.30
CA TRP A 91 -19.90 -12.90 -4.10
C TRP A 91 -20.10 -13.74 -2.85
N VAL A 92 -20.87 -14.83 -2.92
CA VAL A 92 -21.08 -15.75 -1.78
C VAL A 92 -19.73 -16.33 -1.33
N ILE A 93 -18.94 -16.88 -2.26
CA ILE A 93 -17.62 -17.43 -1.94
C ILE A 93 -16.65 -16.35 -1.44
N ALA A 94 -16.65 -15.17 -2.05
CA ALA A 94 -15.85 -14.02 -1.61
C ALA A 94 -16.15 -13.63 -0.16
N LEU A 95 -17.43 -13.52 0.21
CA LEU A 95 -17.85 -13.17 1.58
C LEU A 95 -17.41 -14.24 2.59
N LEU A 96 -17.55 -15.52 2.24
CA LEU A 96 -17.08 -16.63 3.09
C LEU A 96 -15.55 -16.59 3.31
N LEU A 97 -14.79 -16.33 2.23
CA LEU A 97 -13.32 -16.28 2.28
C LEU A 97 -12.80 -15.06 3.04
N VAL A 98 -13.48 -13.91 2.96
CA VAL A 98 -13.12 -12.70 3.71
C VAL A 98 -13.20 -12.93 5.21
N TRP A 99 -14.15 -13.75 5.70
CA TRP A 99 -14.28 -14.07 7.12
C TRP A 99 -13.03 -14.78 7.68
N LEU A 100 -12.33 -15.55 6.84
CA LEU A 100 -11.04 -16.14 7.20
C LEU A 100 -9.94 -15.08 7.19
N ARG A 101 -9.70 -14.43 6.04
CA ARG A 101 -8.77 -13.31 5.86
C ARG A 101 -9.10 -12.53 4.60
N LEU A 102 -9.02 -11.20 4.66
CA LEU A 102 -9.22 -10.30 3.51
C LEU A 102 -8.37 -10.65 2.28
N ARG A 103 -7.18 -11.23 2.45
CA ARG A 103 -6.31 -11.64 1.32
C ARG A 103 -6.97 -12.66 0.38
N PHE A 104 -7.97 -13.41 0.86
CA PHE A 104 -8.64 -14.45 0.07
C PHE A 104 -9.79 -13.91 -0.80
N LEU A 105 -10.01 -12.59 -0.81
CA LEU A 105 -10.97 -11.94 -1.70
C LEU A 105 -10.54 -11.97 -3.18
N CYS A 106 -9.25 -12.19 -3.45
CA CYS A 106 -8.70 -12.23 -4.81
C CYS A 106 -9.38 -13.30 -5.69
N PHE A 107 -9.60 -12.98 -6.98
CA PHE A 107 -10.24 -13.87 -7.96
C PHE A 107 -9.61 -15.25 -8.05
N ALA A 108 -8.30 -15.38 -7.83
CA ALA A 108 -7.62 -16.67 -7.85
C ALA A 108 -8.22 -17.66 -6.84
N TYR A 109 -8.52 -17.18 -5.63
CA TYR A 109 -9.11 -18.00 -4.58
C TYR A 109 -10.60 -18.22 -4.78
N VAL A 110 -11.34 -17.15 -5.12
CA VAL A 110 -12.80 -17.22 -5.31
C VAL A 110 -13.16 -18.16 -6.46
N ILE A 111 -12.54 -17.93 -7.64
CA ILE A 111 -12.84 -18.68 -8.85
C ILE A 111 -12.20 -20.07 -8.81
N GLY A 112 -10.98 -20.20 -8.27
CA GLY A 112 -10.36 -21.51 -8.07
C GLY A 112 -11.21 -22.40 -7.16
N LEU A 113 -11.73 -21.86 -6.05
CA LEU A 113 -12.59 -22.63 -5.15
C LEU A 113 -13.94 -22.98 -5.81
N LEU A 114 -14.54 -22.04 -6.56
CA LEU A 114 -15.72 -22.33 -7.37
C LEU A 114 -15.48 -23.46 -8.37
N GLY A 115 -14.31 -23.51 -9.02
CA GLY A 115 -13.97 -24.57 -9.97
C GLY A 115 -13.80 -25.94 -9.31
N VAL A 116 -13.21 -25.98 -8.11
CA VAL A 116 -13.13 -27.21 -7.31
C VAL A 116 -14.54 -27.68 -6.91
N ILE A 117 -15.38 -26.78 -6.39
CA ILE A 117 -16.77 -27.10 -6.01
C ILE A 117 -17.56 -27.59 -7.23
N ASN A 118 -17.49 -26.88 -8.35
CA ASN A 118 -18.17 -27.25 -9.60
C ASN A 118 -17.75 -28.65 -10.06
N THR A 119 -16.45 -28.97 -10.03
CA THR A 119 -15.97 -30.29 -10.46
C THR A 119 -16.37 -31.40 -9.49
N VAL A 120 -16.31 -31.16 -8.18
CA VAL A 120 -16.75 -32.12 -7.16
C VAL A 120 -18.24 -32.44 -7.31
N LEU A 121 -19.09 -31.41 -7.46
CA LEU A 121 -20.53 -31.60 -7.65
C LEU A 121 -20.85 -32.37 -8.93
N ASN A 122 -20.11 -32.13 -10.02
CA ASN A 122 -20.29 -32.86 -11.28
C ASN A 122 -19.71 -34.29 -11.24
N GLY A 123 -18.77 -34.58 -10.34
CA GLY A 123 -18.07 -35.86 -10.23
C GLY A 123 -18.69 -36.87 -9.26
N VAL A 124 -19.60 -36.46 -8.35
CA VAL A 124 -20.26 -37.37 -7.39
C VAL A 124 -21.41 -38.12 -8.06
N PRO A 125 -21.33 -39.46 -8.21
CA PRO A 125 -22.44 -40.27 -8.72
C PRO A 125 -23.59 -40.28 -7.70
N GLY A 126 -24.83 -39.99 -8.11
CA GLY A 126 -26.02 -40.03 -7.25
C GLY A 126 -26.54 -38.67 -6.78
N ILE A 127 -25.92 -37.55 -7.15
CA ILE A 127 -26.59 -36.26 -7.12
C ILE A 127 -27.56 -36.25 -8.31
N ASP A 128 -28.85 -36.47 -8.05
CA ASP A 128 -29.89 -36.43 -9.08
C ASP A 128 -29.91 -35.06 -9.75
N LYS A 129 -29.41 -35.01 -10.98
CA LYS A 129 -29.33 -33.79 -11.81
C LYS A 129 -30.70 -33.23 -12.23
N GLY A 130 -31.79 -33.92 -11.86
CA GLY A 130 -33.17 -33.58 -12.21
C GLY A 130 -34.13 -33.52 -11.02
N ALA A 131 -33.65 -33.56 -9.78
CA ALA A 131 -34.53 -33.47 -8.61
C ALA A 131 -34.75 -32.01 -8.20
N ASP A 132 -36.01 -31.65 -7.92
CA ASP A 132 -36.50 -30.29 -7.61
C ASP A 132 -35.86 -29.65 -6.35
N TRP A 133 -34.98 -30.36 -5.64
CA TRP A 133 -34.51 -29.95 -4.34
C TRP A 133 -33.34 -28.97 -4.31
N TYR A 134 -32.81 -28.38 -5.40
CA TYR A 134 -31.98 -27.18 -5.21
C TYR A 134 -31.88 -26.21 -6.41
N PRO A 135 -32.66 -25.10 -6.42
CA PRO A 135 -32.51 -23.98 -7.35
C PRO A 135 -31.10 -23.39 -7.41
N TRP A 136 -30.28 -23.63 -6.37
CA TRP A 136 -28.95 -23.07 -6.22
C TRP A 136 -27.81 -24.06 -6.52
N ILE A 137 -28.08 -25.36 -6.73
CA ILE A 137 -27.04 -26.35 -7.05
C ILE A 137 -26.94 -26.54 -8.56
N GLN A 138 -28.06 -26.68 -9.26
CA GLN A 138 -28.07 -26.90 -10.71
C GLN A 138 -27.33 -25.78 -11.47
N PRO A 139 -27.55 -24.47 -11.17
CA PRO A 139 -26.79 -23.42 -11.86
C PRO A 139 -25.30 -23.43 -11.50
N LEU A 140 -24.94 -23.84 -10.28
CA LEU A 140 -23.55 -23.98 -9.84
C LEU A 140 -22.82 -25.08 -10.61
N MET A 141 -23.51 -26.18 -10.93
CA MET A 141 -22.98 -27.26 -11.77
C MET A 141 -22.81 -26.87 -13.24
N ASN A 142 -23.67 -25.98 -13.73
CA ASN A 142 -23.71 -25.49 -15.12
C ASN A 142 -22.91 -24.21 -15.36
N LEU A 143 -22.07 -23.79 -14.40
CA LEU A 143 -21.20 -22.64 -14.56
C LEU A 143 -20.18 -22.87 -15.68
N HIS A 144 -19.98 -21.86 -16.52
CA HIS A 144 -18.94 -21.87 -17.54
C HIS A 144 -17.56 -21.58 -16.92
N MET A 145 -16.95 -22.62 -16.34
CA MET A 145 -15.67 -22.50 -15.62
C MET A 145 -14.51 -21.95 -16.45
N PRO A 146 -14.34 -22.28 -17.75
CA PRO A 146 -13.30 -21.68 -18.59
C PRO A 146 -13.38 -20.14 -18.66
N SER A 147 -14.59 -19.58 -18.74
CA SER A 147 -14.79 -18.12 -18.72
C SER A 147 -14.47 -17.49 -17.37
N LEU A 148 -14.81 -18.16 -16.27
CA LEU A 148 -14.46 -17.68 -14.93
C LEU A 148 -12.94 -17.73 -14.71
N LEU A 149 -12.27 -18.83 -15.06
CA LEU A 149 -10.81 -18.95 -14.94
C LEU A 149 -10.10 -17.93 -15.85
N THR A 150 -10.65 -17.66 -17.02
CA THR A 150 -10.18 -16.60 -17.93
C THR A 150 -10.30 -15.22 -17.26
N LEU A 151 -11.41 -14.92 -16.59
CA LEU A 151 -11.57 -13.70 -15.80
C LEU A 151 -10.49 -13.59 -14.72
N ALA A 152 -10.22 -14.67 -13.98
CA ALA A 152 -9.15 -14.67 -12.98
C ALA A 152 -7.79 -14.32 -13.63
N GLY A 153 -7.42 -14.99 -14.72
CA GLY A 153 -6.15 -14.76 -15.42
C GLY A 153 -6.02 -13.33 -15.94
N ILE A 154 -7.03 -12.83 -16.66
CA ILE A 154 -7.03 -11.49 -17.26
C ILE A 154 -7.03 -10.40 -16.19
N MET A 155 -7.75 -10.55 -15.08
CA MET A 155 -7.72 -9.57 -13.99
C MET A 155 -6.34 -9.43 -13.37
N HIS A 156 -5.57 -10.52 -13.23
CA HIS A 156 -4.18 -10.44 -12.76
C HIS A 156 -3.22 -9.86 -13.80
N ILE A 157 -3.48 -10.07 -15.10
CA ILE A 157 -2.75 -9.39 -16.17
C ILE A 157 -2.98 -7.88 -16.07
N VAL A 158 -4.23 -7.43 -15.94
CA VAL A 158 -4.59 -6.02 -15.77
C VAL A 158 -3.96 -5.44 -14.51
N GLU A 159 -4.05 -6.14 -13.38
CA GLU A 159 -3.40 -5.73 -12.13
C GLU A 159 -1.88 -5.58 -12.31
N ALA A 160 -1.23 -6.54 -12.98
CA ALA A 160 0.20 -6.49 -13.26
C ALA A 160 0.59 -5.27 -14.10
N LEU A 161 -0.23 -4.87 -15.07
CA LEU A 161 -0.02 -3.67 -15.88
C LEU A 161 -0.21 -2.39 -15.06
N LEU A 162 -1.24 -2.33 -14.21
CA LEU A 162 -1.47 -1.18 -13.32
C LEU A 162 -0.32 -1.02 -12.32
N ILE A 163 0.17 -2.11 -11.73
CA ILE A 163 1.35 -2.10 -10.87
C ILE A 163 2.59 -1.61 -11.64
N ARG A 164 2.75 -2.00 -12.91
CA ARG A 164 3.90 -1.57 -13.71
C ARG A 164 3.95 -0.05 -13.87
N VAL A 165 2.79 0.57 -14.11
CA VAL A 165 2.70 1.98 -14.45
C VAL A 165 2.59 2.86 -13.22
N GLN A 166 1.78 2.47 -12.23
CA GLN A 166 1.48 3.30 -11.06
C GLN A 166 2.00 2.74 -9.74
N GLY A 167 2.37 1.45 -9.66
CA GLY A 167 2.69 0.78 -8.39
C GLY A 167 3.79 1.46 -7.57
N ALA A 168 4.83 2.02 -8.21
CA ALA A 168 5.90 2.73 -7.50
C ALA A 168 5.44 4.06 -6.88
N GLN A 169 4.42 4.71 -7.44
CA GLN A 169 3.84 5.96 -6.92
C GLN A 169 2.92 5.74 -5.72
N LEU A 170 2.54 4.49 -5.45
CA LEU A 170 1.66 4.11 -4.33
C LEU A 170 2.47 3.58 -3.13
N ALA A 171 3.78 3.84 -3.13
CA ALA A 171 4.71 3.39 -2.12
C ALA A 171 4.90 4.50 -1.07
N THR A 172 4.65 4.17 0.19
CA THR A 172 4.88 5.07 1.32
C THR A 172 6.10 4.58 2.11
N PRO A 173 7.10 5.43 2.38
CA PRO A 173 8.18 5.07 3.28
C PRO A 173 7.59 4.83 4.67
N VAL A 174 8.08 3.82 5.38
CA VAL A 174 7.70 3.52 6.78
C VAL A 174 8.88 2.88 7.51
N PHE A 175 8.91 3.03 8.84
CA PHE A 175 9.92 2.38 9.69
C PHE A 175 9.36 1.09 10.28
N ILE A 176 10.13 0.01 10.20
CA ILE A 176 9.77 -1.28 10.80
C ILE A 176 10.90 -1.82 11.67
N GLU A 177 10.56 -2.70 12.60
CA GLU A 177 11.54 -3.43 13.40
C GLU A 177 12.18 -4.55 12.57
N GLY A 178 13.51 -4.51 12.42
CA GLY A 178 14.28 -5.54 11.73
C GLY A 178 14.45 -6.81 12.56
N LYS A 179 15.03 -7.86 11.95
CA LYS A 179 15.23 -9.18 12.61
C LYS A 179 16.07 -9.14 13.89
N ARG A 180 16.88 -8.09 14.07
CA ARG A 180 17.79 -7.90 15.20
C ARG A 180 17.25 -6.88 16.23
N GLY A 181 15.98 -6.49 16.14
CA GLY A 181 15.36 -5.49 17.02
C GLY A 181 15.71 -4.03 16.69
N LYS A 182 16.66 -3.78 15.78
CA LYS A 182 16.95 -2.42 15.27
C LYS A 182 15.89 -1.97 14.29
N LEU A 183 15.57 -0.67 14.31
CA LEU A 183 14.69 -0.06 13.32
C LEU A 183 15.37 -0.02 11.96
N ILE A 184 14.62 -0.34 10.92
CA ILE A 184 15.06 -0.27 9.53
C ILE A 184 14.04 0.47 8.70
N GLY A 185 14.50 1.20 7.69
CA GLY A 185 13.63 1.81 6.71
C GLY A 185 13.01 0.75 5.80
N SER A 186 11.79 1.01 5.35
CA SER A 186 11.06 0.14 4.42
C SER A 186 10.08 0.95 3.60
N TYR A 187 9.53 0.34 2.56
CA TYR A 187 8.42 0.87 1.78
C TYR A 187 7.23 -0.05 1.86
N GLN A 188 6.06 0.52 2.13
CA GLN A 188 4.78 -0.17 2.08
C GLN A 188 4.01 0.30 0.84
N PHE A 189 3.50 -0.65 0.06
CA PHE A 189 2.67 -0.39 -1.11
C PHE A 189 1.21 -0.62 -0.75
N GLN A 190 0.35 0.33 -1.09
CA GLN A 190 -1.09 0.23 -0.89
C GLN A 190 -1.80 0.89 -2.07
N GLY A 191 -2.20 0.09 -3.05
CA GLY A 191 -2.96 0.52 -4.22
C GLY A 191 -4.30 -0.18 -4.30
N LEU A 192 -5.32 0.54 -4.75
CA LEU A 192 -6.63 -0.01 -5.06
C LEU A 192 -7.19 0.72 -6.28
N TRP A 193 -7.50 0.00 -7.35
CA TRP A 193 -8.04 0.55 -8.59
C TRP A 193 -9.49 0.12 -8.79
N PRO A 194 -10.43 1.07 -8.98
CA PRO A 194 -11.79 0.77 -9.39
C PRO A 194 -11.81 0.55 -10.90
N VAL A 195 -12.00 -0.70 -11.31
CA VAL A 195 -11.93 -1.16 -12.69
C VAL A 195 -13.34 -1.50 -13.19
N PRO A 196 -13.96 -0.68 -14.06
CA PRO A 196 -15.23 -1.04 -14.68
C PRO A 196 -15.00 -1.98 -15.85
N LEU A 197 -15.44 -3.22 -15.70
CA LEU A 197 -15.34 -4.24 -16.74
C LEU A 197 -16.63 -4.28 -17.55
N PHE A 198 -16.54 -4.22 -18.87
CA PHE A 198 -17.65 -4.38 -19.81
C PHE A 198 -17.57 -5.78 -20.42
N LEU A 199 -18.35 -6.70 -19.85
CA LEU A 199 -18.37 -8.09 -20.26
C LEU A 199 -19.34 -8.30 -21.41
N LEU A 200 -18.89 -8.98 -22.45
CA LEU A 200 -19.73 -9.36 -23.58
C LEU A 200 -20.59 -10.57 -23.19
N VAL A 201 -21.91 -10.45 -23.33
CA VAL A 201 -22.88 -11.49 -22.95
C VAL A 201 -23.82 -11.73 -24.14
N PRO A 202 -24.02 -12.99 -24.57
CA PRO A 202 -24.99 -13.29 -25.63
C PRO A 202 -26.41 -13.02 -25.15
N THR A 203 -27.27 -12.56 -26.04
CA THR A 203 -28.69 -12.35 -25.76
C THR A 203 -29.53 -12.84 -26.93
N ALA A 204 -30.78 -13.23 -26.65
CA ALA A 204 -31.76 -13.63 -27.66
C ALA A 204 -32.62 -12.46 -28.15
N LEU A 205 -32.38 -11.23 -27.65
CA LEU A 205 -33.16 -10.04 -27.99
C LEU A 205 -32.53 -9.29 -29.16
N ASP A 206 -33.28 -9.20 -30.27
CA ASP A 206 -33.03 -8.38 -31.47
C ASP A 206 -31.55 -8.20 -31.80
N GLY A 207 -30.94 -9.31 -32.23
CA GLY A 207 -29.50 -9.42 -32.41
C GLY A 207 -29.04 -9.30 -33.86
N GLN A 208 -28.24 -8.28 -34.12
CA GLN A 208 -27.23 -8.35 -35.18
C GLN A 208 -26.10 -9.28 -34.73
N PRO A 209 -25.66 -10.25 -35.54
CA PRO A 209 -24.55 -11.14 -35.18
C PRO A 209 -23.24 -10.37 -34.99
N LEU A 210 -22.34 -10.90 -34.17
CA LEU A 210 -20.98 -10.36 -34.09
C LEU A 210 -20.26 -10.59 -35.44
N PRO A 211 -19.55 -9.57 -35.98
CA PRO A 211 -18.84 -9.70 -37.26
C PRO A 211 -17.61 -10.61 -37.14
N LEU A 212 -17.07 -10.75 -35.94
CA LEU A 212 -15.97 -11.66 -35.63
C LEU A 212 -16.43 -12.57 -34.49
N THR A 213 -16.37 -13.88 -34.73
CA THR A 213 -16.69 -14.88 -33.72
C THR A 213 -15.55 -14.98 -32.70
N PRO A 214 -15.82 -14.71 -31.42
CA PRO A 214 -14.82 -14.90 -30.36
C PRO A 214 -14.38 -16.35 -30.24
N PHE A 215 -13.31 -16.56 -29.47
CA PHE A 215 -12.72 -17.89 -29.29
C PHE A 215 -13.64 -18.87 -28.54
N PHE A 216 -14.37 -18.41 -27.52
CA PHE A 216 -15.42 -19.16 -26.84
C PHE A 216 -16.78 -18.99 -27.53
N GLY A 217 -17.62 -20.03 -27.43
CA GLY A 217 -19.03 -19.99 -27.83
C GLY A 217 -19.35 -20.36 -29.27
N GLY A 218 -18.37 -20.31 -30.19
CA GLY A 218 -18.57 -20.64 -31.60
C GLY A 218 -19.58 -19.72 -32.32
N GLU A 219 -19.93 -20.05 -33.56
CA GLU A 219 -20.77 -19.18 -34.41
C GLU A 219 -22.22 -19.07 -33.90
N THR A 220 -22.72 -20.10 -33.23
CA THR A 220 -24.13 -20.20 -32.83
C THR A 220 -24.47 -19.39 -31.58
N MET A 221 -23.56 -19.25 -30.62
CA MET A 221 -23.79 -18.52 -29.37
C MET A 221 -23.98 -17.02 -29.60
N TRP A 222 -23.29 -16.47 -30.60
CA TRP A 222 -23.26 -15.03 -30.88
C TRP A 222 -24.14 -14.61 -32.07
N ALA A 223 -24.84 -15.56 -32.69
CA ALA A 223 -25.71 -15.32 -33.83
C ALA A 223 -26.99 -14.55 -33.44
N SER A 224 -27.55 -14.83 -32.26
CA SER A 224 -28.85 -14.31 -31.81
C SER A 224 -28.80 -12.91 -31.19
N GLY A 225 -27.60 -12.35 -31.01
CA GLY A 225 -27.38 -11.03 -30.41
C GLY A 225 -26.42 -11.03 -29.23
N TRP A 226 -26.02 -9.83 -28.81
CA TRP A 226 -25.02 -9.62 -27.77
C TRP A 226 -25.24 -8.29 -27.05
N MET A 227 -24.87 -8.21 -25.78
CA MET A 227 -24.91 -6.97 -25.00
C MET A 227 -23.69 -6.86 -24.09
N PHE A 228 -23.47 -5.67 -23.54
CA PHE A 228 -22.44 -5.45 -22.52
C PHE A 228 -23.05 -5.41 -21.13
N LEU A 229 -22.48 -6.21 -20.22
CA LEU A 229 -22.74 -6.15 -18.79
C LEU A 229 -21.61 -5.36 -18.12
N ALA A 230 -21.95 -4.25 -17.46
CA ALA A 230 -21.00 -3.48 -16.68
C ALA A 230 -20.82 -4.10 -15.28
N MET A 231 -19.60 -4.52 -14.95
CA MET A 231 -19.22 -5.10 -13.67
C MET A 231 -18.11 -4.26 -13.03
N PRO A 232 -18.38 -3.56 -11.91
CA PRO A 232 -17.32 -2.89 -11.17
C PRO A 232 -16.46 -3.92 -10.42
N VAL A 233 -15.18 -3.90 -10.69
CA VAL A 233 -14.16 -4.78 -10.09
C VAL A 233 -13.16 -3.94 -9.31
N MET A 234 -12.72 -4.42 -8.15
CA MET A 234 -11.64 -3.80 -7.38
C MET A 234 -10.37 -4.62 -7.54
N LEU A 235 -9.31 -4.03 -8.08
CA LEU A 235 -7.98 -4.64 -8.13
C LEU A 235 -7.10 -3.96 -7.09
N GLY A 236 -6.46 -4.75 -6.21
CA GLY A 236 -5.74 -4.23 -5.05
C GLY A 236 -4.32 -4.73 -4.97
N PHE A 237 -3.36 -3.82 -4.82
CA PHE A 237 -1.95 -4.12 -4.68
C PHE A 237 -1.46 -3.77 -3.26
N THR A 238 -1.10 -4.78 -2.48
CA THR A 238 -0.51 -4.57 -1.16
C THR A 238 0.77 -5.37 -1.00
N ASP A 239 1.88 -4.70 -0.71
CA ASP A 239 3.19 -5.33 -0.54
C ASP A 239 4.08 -4.50 0.39
N MET A 240 5.24 -5.03 0.77
CA MET A 240 6.26 -4.32 1.52
C MET A 240 7.64 -4.73 1.05
N THR A 241 8.59 -3.80 1.04
CA THR A 241 9.99 -4.09 0.74
C THR A 241 10.94 -3.36 1.67
N VAL A 242 12.03 -4.04 2.03
CA VAL A 242 13.17 -3.48 2.77
C VAL A 242 14.44 -3.49 1.92
N SER A 243 14.45 -4.26 0.84
CA SER A 243 15.64 -4.62 0.08
C SER A 243 15.69 -4.03 -1.33
N LEU A 244 14.60 -3.44 -1.81
CA LEU A 244 14.48 -2.89 -3.15
C LEU A 244 13.92 -1.48 -3.11
N THR A 245 14.27 -0.69 -4.13
CA THR A 245 13.59 0.59 -4.38
C THR A 245 12.16 0.38 -4.86
N PRO A 246 11.24 1.35 -4.63
CA PRO A 246 9.86 1.25 -5.09
C PRO A 246 9.70 0.87 -6.56
N GLN A 247 10.53 1.45 -7.43
CA GLN A 247 10.53 1.21 -8.87
C GLN A 247 10.96 -0.23 -9.20
N ARG A 248 12.05 -0.72 -8.57
CA ARG A 248 12.55 -2.08 -8.79
C ARG A 248 11.56 -3.12 -8.25
N LYS A 249 10.96 -2.87 -7.09
CA LYS A 249 9.94 -3.75 -6.49
C LYS A 249 8.68 -3.81 -7.36
N ALA A 250 8.11 -2.67 -7.76
CA ALA A 250 6.93 -2.63 -8.62
C ALA A 250 7.16 -3.35 -9.95
N LYS A 251 8.30 -3.12 -10.63
CA LYS A 251 8.65 -3.81 -11.88
C LYS A 251 8.72 -5.33 -11.69
N ARG A 252 9.35 -5.79 -10.62
CA ARG A 252 9.51 -7.22 -10.33
C ARG A 252 8.18 -7.89 -9.99
N THR A 253 7.42 -7.32 -9.06
CA THR A 253 6.12 -7.87 -8.65
C THR A 253 5.15 -7.89 -9.84
N SER A 254 5.09 -6.82 -10.63
CA SER A 254 4.34 -6.77 -11.88
C SER A 254 4.76 -7.89 -12.85
N GLY A 255 6.06 -8.08 -13.07
CA GLY A 255 6.55 -9.13 -13.98
C GLY A 255 6.13 -10.54 -13.54
N GLN A 256 6.20 -10.83 -12.24
CA GLN A 256 5.80 -12.12 -11.70
C GLN A 256 4.29 -12.34 -11.78
N LEU A 257 3.50 -11.30 -11.48
CA LEU A 257 2.04 -11.36 -11.56
C LEU A 257 1.56 -11.50 -13.01
N LEU A 258 2.24 -10.86 -13.96
CA LEU A 258 1.95 -10.99 -15.39
C LEU A 258 2.16 -12.43 -15.87
N VAL A 259 3.29 -13.06 -15.51
CA VAL A 259 3.55 -14.46 -15.84
C VAL A 259 2.47 -15.36 -15.24
N TYR A 260 2.11 -15.15 -13.97
CA TYR A 260 1.02 -15.87 -13.33
C TYR A 260 -0.31 -15.72 -14.10
N GLY A 261 -0.71 -14.49 -14.43
CA GLY A 261 -1.97 -14.22 -15.14
C GLY A 261 -2.01 -14.85 -16.54
N VAL A 262 -0.89 -14.83 -17.28
CA VAL A 262 -0.77 -15.50 -18.58
C VAL A 262 -0.88 -17.02 -18.44
N LEU A 263 -0.22 -17.62 -17.45
CA LEU A 263 -0.31 -19.06 -17.19
C LEU A 263 -1.74 -19.48 -16.83
N VAL A 264 -2.42 -18.75 -15.94
CA VAL A 264 -3.81 -19.03 -15.57
C VAL A 264 -4.75 -18.87 -16.76
N THR A 265 -4.56 -17.84 -17.59
CA THR A 265 -5.34 -17.66 -18.82
C THR A 265 -5.13 -18.84 -19.77
N GLY A 266 -3.88 -19.29 -19.97
CA GLY A 266 -3.59 -20.47 -20.79
C GLY A 266 -4.24 -21.76 -20.26
N LEU A 267 -4.24 -21.96 -18.93
CA LEU A 267 -4.96 -23.07 -18.28
C LEU A 267 -6.48 -22.95 -18.44
N ALA A 268 -7.03 -21.74 -18.43
CA ALA A 268 -8.45 -21.51 -18.66
C ALA A 268 -8.85 -21.86 -20.09
N LEU A 269 -8.03 -21.48 -21.08
CA LEU A 269 -8.25 -21.82 -22.49
C LEU A 269 -8.14 -23.33 -22.72
N SER A 270 -7.20 -24.03 -22.06
CA SER A 270 -7.11 -25.48 -22.20
C SER A 270 -8.32 -26.22 -21.62
N ALA A 271 -8.92 -25.66 -20.56
CA ALA A 271 -10.15 -26.19 -19.95
C ALA A 271 -11.39 -26.06 -20.84
N GLU A 272 -11.37 -25.17 -21.85
CA GLU A 272 -12.44 -25.06 -22.85
C GLU A 272 -12.51 -26.31 -23.74
N TRP A 273 -11.37 -26.74 -24.28
CA TRP A 273 -11.33 -27.88 -25.21
C TRP A 273 -11.30 -29.23 -24.50
N VAL A 274 -10.75 -29.27 -23.28
CA VAL A 274 -10.54 -30.49 -22.52
C VAL A 274 -11.19 -30.31 -21.14
N PRO A 275 -12.48 -30.66 -20.97
CA PRO A 275 -13.23 -30.39 -19.73
C PRO A 275 -12.60 -30.99 -18.46
N ILE A 276 -11.86 -32.10 -18.58
CA ILE A 276 -11.12 -32.69 -17.45
C ILE A 276 -10.01 -31.76 -16.91
N MET A 277 -9.59 -30.75 -17.68
CA MET A 277 -8.62 -29.74 -17.24
C MET A 277 -9.22 -28.69 -16.30
N VAL A 278 -10.55 -28.63 -16.12
CA VAL A 278 -11.18 -27.66 -15.19
C VAL A 278 -10.64 -27.81 -13.77
N LEU A 279 -10.57 -29.04 -13.24
CA LEU A 279 -10.07 -29.28 -11.88
C LEU A 279 -8.57 -28.96 -11.74
N PRO A 280 -7.65 -29.48 -12.59
CA PRO A 280 -6.26 -29.05 -12.60
C PRO A 280 -6.09 -27.54 -12.73
N ALA A 281 -6.81 -26.88 -13.63
CA ALA A 281 -6.71 -25.43 -13.83
C ALA A 281 -7.16 -24.66 -12.59
N ALA A 282 -8.27 -25.06 -11.96
CA ALA A 282 -8.77 -24.45 -10.73
C ALA A 282 -7.79 -24.62 -9.55
N LEU A 283 -7.24 -25.82 -9.36
CA LEU A 283 -6.24 -26.11 -8.32
C LEU A 283 -4.94 -25.35 -8.56
N LEU A 284 -4.43 -25.35 -9.80
CA LEU A 284 -3.21 -24.64 -10.17
C LEU A 284 -3.38 -23.12 -10.04
N THR A 285 -4.57 -22.58 -10.33
CA THR A 285 -4.86 -21.14 -10.13
C THR A 285 -4.63 -20.72 -8.68
N ILE A 286 -5.10 -21.53 -7.71
CA ILE A 286 -4.87 -21.29 -6.28
C ILE A 286 -3.40 -21.55 -5.90
N LEU A 287 -2.87 -22.71 -6.30
CA LEU A 287 -1.54 -23.17 -5.91
C LEU A 287 -0.44 -22.23 -6.41
N LEU A 288 -0.49 -21.83 -7.68
CA LEU A 288 0.47 -20.91 -8.29
C LEU A 288 0.39 -19.52 -7.64
N HIS A 289 -0.80 -19.08 -7.22
CA HIS A 289 -0.95 -17.80 -6.52
C HIS A 289 -0.32 -17.84 -5.13
N GLU A 290 -0.54 -18.91 -4.35
CA GLU A 290 0.12 -19.05 -3.04
C GLU A 290 1.63 -19.24 -3.18
N LEU A 291 2.08 -19.99 -4.20
CA LEU A 291 3.50 -20.15 -4.52
C LEU A 291 4.15 -18.80 -4.86
N LEU A 292 3.48 -17.96 -5.65
CA LEU A 292 3.94 -16.61 -5.97
C LEU A 292 4.08 -15.77 -4.69
N VAL A 293 3.04 -15.70 -3.85
CA VAL A 293 3.05 -14.95 -2.59
C VAL A 293 4.15 -15.46 -1.64
N TRP A 294 4.31 -16.78 -1.55
CA TRP A 294 5.35 -17.41 -0.77
C TRP A 294 6.76 -17.06 -1.30
N TYR A 295 6.98 -17.18 -2.60
CA TYR A 295 8.27 -16.91 -3.24
C TYR A 295 8.69 -15.46 -3.04
N VAL A 296 7.78 -14.50 -3.24
CA VAL A 296 8.06 -13.07 -3.02
C VAL A 296 8.47 -12.79 -1.57
N ARG A 297 7.78 -13.39 -0.59
CA ARG A 297 8.11 -13.24 0.83
C ARG A 297 9.43 -13.90 1.20
N TRP A 298 9.71 -15.05 0.62
CA TRP A 298 10.96 -15.78 0.84
C TRP A 298 12.16 -15.01 0.29
N ASP A 299 12.06 -14.50 -0.93
CA ASP A 299 13.10 -13.66 -1.55
C ASP A 299 13.33 -12.37 -0.75
N GLU A 300 12.28 -11.67 -0.32
CA GLU A 300 12.41 -10.47 0.51
C GLU A 300 13.04 -10.77 1.87
N LYS A 301 12.71 -11.91 2.50
CA LYS A 301 13.30 -12.33 3.78
C LYS A 301 14.79 -12.62 3.65
N ASN A 302 15.26 -13.09 2.50
CA ASN A 302 16.64 -13.52 2.31
C ASN A 302 17.57 -12.41 1.80
N ARG A 303 17.02 -11.24 1.46
CA ARG A 303 17.81 -10.06 1.08
C ARG A 303 18.17 -9.19 2.28
N SER A 304 19.28 -8.48 2.15
CA SER A 304 19.71 -7.47 3.13
C SER A 304 18.90 -6.18 2.95
N PRO A 305 18.51 -5.51 4.05
CA PRO A 305 17.88 -4.19 3.98
C PRO A 305 18.83 -3.16 3.36
N ILE A 306 18.31 -2.29 2.49
CA ILE A 306 19.09 -1.20 1.87
C ILE A 306 18.88 0.14 2.56
N TYR A 307 17.80 0.30 3.34
CA TYR A 307 17.45 1.54 4.03
C TYR A 307 17.93 1.54 5.49
N VAL A 308 19.24 1.44 5.65
CA VAL A 308 19.92 1.51 6.95
C VAL A 308 21.12 2.44 6.85
N HIS A 309 21.41 3.20 7.90
CA HIS A 309 22.62 4.00 7.97
C HIS A 309 23.86 3.11 7.83
N THR A 310 24.88 3.62 7.13
CA THR A 310 26.13 2.89 6.91
C THR A 310 27.29 3.65 7.53
N ASN A 311 28.43 3.01 7.74
CA ASN A 311 29.65 3.71 8.18
C ASN A 311 30.11 4.80 7.19
N ARG A 312 29.59 4.76 5.96
CA ARG A 312 29.86 5.75 4.92
C ARG A 312 29.01 7.00 5.07
N GLY A 313 27.90 6.97 5.80
CA GLY A 313 27.06 8.16 6.02
C GLY A 313 25.58 7.85 6.18
N LEU A 314 24.76 8.87 5.95
CA LEU A 314 23.32 8.82 6.20
C LEU A 314 22.53 8.37 4.98
N THR A 315 21.82 7.25 5.10
CA THR A 315 20.99 6.72 4.01
C THR A 315 19.66 7.45 3.91
N VAL A 316 19.30 7.83 2.69
CA VAL A 316 18.02 8.45 2.35
C VAL A 316 16.95 7.37 2.24
N LEU A 317 15.93 7.41 3.11
CA LEU A 317 14.75 6.56 2.99
C LEU A 317 13.82 7.06 1.90
N GLY A 318 13.49 8.35 1.89
CA GLY A 318 12.53 8.94 0.97
C GLY A 318 12.75 10.43 0.77
N ILE A 319 12.03 11.02 -0.19
CA ILE A 319 12.17 12.43 -0.56
C ILE A 319 10.78 13.04 -0.64
N LEU A 320 10.63 14.23 -0.08
CA LEU A 320 9.38 14.97 -0.12
C LEU A 320 9.16 15.57 -1.52
N PRO A 321 7.93 15.53 -2.05
CA PRO A 321 7.63 16.13 -3.34
C PRO A 321 7.75 17.67 -3.27
N ASN A 322 8.18 18.28 -4.37
CA ASN A 322 8.46 19.71 -4.51
C ASN A 322 9.49 20.21 -3.48
N SER A 323 10.50 19.40 -3.19
CA SER A 323 11.58 19.76 -2.25
C SER A 323 12.93 19.98 -2.94
N PRO A 324 13.87 20.68 -2.29
CA PRO A 324 15.22 20.87 -2.84
C PRO A 324 15.95 19.56 -3.16
N ALA A 325 15.73 18.51 -2.38
CA ALA A 325 16.31 17.20 -2.65
C ALA A 325 15.75 16.53 -3.91
N GLU A 326 14.46 16.75 -4.23
CA GLU A 326 13.86 16.25 -5.47
C GLU A 326 14.47 16.97 -6.69
N GLU A 327 14.61 18.30 -6.62
CA GLU A 327 15.24 19.09 -7.69
C GLU A 327 16.71 18.73 -7.92
N LEU A 328 17.44 18.41 -6.84
CA LEU A 328 18.81 17.91 -6.92
C LEU A 328 18.91 16.47 -7.46
N GLY A 329 17.77 15.81 -7.72
CA GLY A 329 17.72 14.45 -8.25
C GLY A 329 18.27 13.40 -7.30
N ILE A 330 18.24 13.67 -5.98
CA ILE A 330 18.55 12.69 -4.94
C ILE A 330 17.54 11.55 -5.06
N ARG A 331 17.92 10.33 -4.70
CA ARG A 331 17.04 9.16 -4.78
C ARG A 331 17.01 8.37 -3.48
N ALA A 332 15.89 7.72 -3.23
CA ALA A 332 15.74 6.79 -2.13
C ALA A 332 16.77 5.64 -2.23
N GLY A 333 17.47 5.39 -1.14
CA GLY A 333 18.53 4.38 -1.00
C GLY A 333 19.94 4.91 -1.23
N GLU A 334 20.10 6.15 -1.68
CA GLU A 334 21.41 6.81 -1.74
C GLU A 334 21.88 7.24 -0.36
N CYS A 335 23.19 7.44 -0.21
CA CYS A 335 23.82 7.77 1.07
C CYS A 335 24.49 9.15 1.00
N ILE A 336 24.11 10.04 1.92
CA ILE A 336 24.77 11.34 2.09
C ILE A 336 26.07 11.09 2.83
N HIS A 337 27.20 11.26 2.13
CA HIS A 337 28.54 11.02 2.66
C HIS A 337 29.13 12.28 3.28
N LYS A 338 29.06 13.41 2.58
CA LYS A 338 29.55 14.72 3.06
C LYS A 338 28.62 15.85 2.68
N VAL A 339 28.66 16.92 3.48
CA VAL A 339 28.01 18.20 3.20
C VAL A 339 29.01 19.31 3.43
N ASN A 340 29.19 20.19 2.43
CA ASN A 340 30.14 21.30 2.48
C ASN A 340 31.57 20.86 2.85
N GLY A 341 31.96 19.67 2.39
CA GLY A 341 33.28 19.07 2.67
C GLY A 341 33.40 18.34 4.00
N GLN A 342 32.40 18.43 4.90
CA GLN A 342 32.39 17.73 6.18
C GLN A 342 31.66 16.39 6.08
N ALA A 343 32.26 15.32 6.63
CA ALA A 343 31.61 14.02 6.70
C ALA A 343 30.40 14.06 7.64
N VAL A 344 29.30 13.41 7.25
CA VAL A 344 28.06 13.38 8.04
C VAL A 344 27.66 11.94 8.33
N ARG A 345 27.51 11.62 9.61
CA ARG A 345 27.16 10.28 10.12
C ARG A 345 25.96 10.30 11.06
N THR A 346 25.59 11.47 11.58
CA THR A 346 24.41 11.66 12.42
C THR A 346 23.51 12.78 11.90
N LYS A 347 22.23 12.78 12.31
CA LYS A 347 21.28 13.84 11.96
C LYS A 347 21.76 15.21 12.41
N GLU A 348 22.39 15.28 13.58
CA GLU A 348 22.94 16.49 14.16
C GLU A 348 24.10 17.03 13.31
N GLU A 349 25.02 16.17 12.88
CA GLU A 349 26.13 16.53 11.99
C GLU A 349 25.60 17.03 10.64
N LEU A 350 24.57 16.39 10.09
CA LEU A 350 23.92 16.85 8.85
C LEU A 350 23.33 18.26 9.01
N HIS A 351 22.57 18.48 10.08
CA HIS A 351 21.97 19.78 10.36
C HIS A 351 23.03 20.88 10.60
N GLN A 352 24.12 20.56 11.28
CA GLN A 352 25.23 21.48 11.49
C GLN A 352 25.95 21.80 10.17
N ALA A 353 26.27 20.79 9.37
CA ALA A 353 26.99 20.96 8.12
C ALA A 353 26.21 21.79 7.09
N LEU A 354 24.87 21.67 7.07
CA LEU A 354 24.00 22.51 6.24
C LEU A 354 23.97 23.98 6.66
N ARG A 355 24.16 24.28 7.96
CA ARG A 355 24.19 25.65 8.48
C ARG A 355 25.50 26.39 8.19
N LEU A 356 26.58 25.67 7.90
CA LEU A 356 27.89 26.29 7.63
C LEU A 356 27.91 27.13 6.36
N ASN A 357 27.11 26.77 5.36
CA ASN A 357 26.98 27.56 4.14
C ASN A 357 25.50 27.63 3.73
N PRO A 358 24.76 28.60 4.31
CA PRO A 358 23.33 28.74 4.05
C PRO A 358 23.02 29.23 2.64
N ALA A 359 24.00 29.77 1.90
CA ALA A 359 23.83 30.23 0.52
C ALA A 359 24.06 29.11 -0.51
N PHE A 360 24.96 28.16 -0.23
CA PHE A 360 25.27 27.04 -1.11
C PHE A 360 25.45 25.74 -0.33
N SER A 361 24.61 24.75 -0.60
CA SER A 361 24.80 23.40 -0.08
C SER A 361 25.40 22.50 -1.14
N ARG A 362 26.66 22.08 -0.93
CA ARG A 362 27.32 21.05 -1.74
C ARG A 362 27.26 19.71 -1.02
N LEU A 363 26.55 18.75 -1.60
CA LEU A 363 26.37 17.41 -1.06
C LEU A 363 27.22 16.42 -1.86
N GLU A 364 27.95 15.56 -1.15
CA GLU A 364 28.61 14.39 -1.71
C GLU A 364 27.74 13.16 -1.39
N ILE A 365 27.19 12.55 -2.43
CA ILE A 365 26.23 11.46 -2.33
C ILE A 365 26.86 10.20 -2.92
N ILE A 366 26.70 9.08 -2.24
CA ILE A 366 27.04 7.76 -2.75
C ILE A 366 25.76 7.13 -3.29
N ASP A 367 25.77 6.77 -4.57
CA ASP A 367 24.62 6.14 -5.23
C ASP A 367 24.43 4.66 -4.82
N LEU A 368 23.44 4.01 -5.41
CA LEU A 368 23.12 2.59 -5.16
C LEU A 368 24.20 1.63 -5.68
N GLU A 369 25.01 2.08 -6.63
CA GLU A 369 26.12 1.36 -7.23
C GLU A 369 27.44 1.61 -6.48
N GLY A 370 27.44 2.51 -5.49
CA GLY A 370 28.59 2.86 -4.65
C GLY A 370 29.49 3.95 -5.24
N GLN A 371 29.06 4.63 -6.30
CA GLN A 371 29.80 5.73 -6.92
C GLN A 371 29.50 7.06 -6.24
N HIS A 372 30.52 7.90 -6.14
CA HIS A 372 30.40 9.23 -5.56
C HIS A 372 29.91 10.22 -6.62
N ARG A 373 28.87 10.98 -6.31
CA ARG A 373 28.38 12.10 -7.10
C ARG A 373 28.23 13.34 -6.26
N PHE A 374 28.53 14.49 -6.86
CA PHE A 374 28.36 15.79 -6.21
C PHE A 374 27.10 16.45 -6.74
N VAL A 375 26.26 16.93 -5.83
CA VAL A 375 25.11 17.76 -6.18
C VAL A 375 25.20 19.08 -5.40
N GLN A 376 24.83 20.17 -6.04
CA GLN A 376 24.93 21.51 -5.46
C GLN A 376 23.72 22.34 -5.85
N ARG A 377 23.21 23.11 -4.89
CA ARG A 377 22.16 24.11 -5.11
C ARG A 377 22.45 25.38 -4.30
N ALA A 378 22.08 26.51 -4.89
CA ALA A 378 21.96 27.77 -4.17
C ALA A 378 20.65 27.76 -3.36
N LEU A 379 20.75 28.01 -2.06
CA LEU A 379 19.60 28.15 -1.18
C LEU A 379 19.25 29.65 -1.14
N PHE A 380 17.99 29.98 -1.46
CA PHE A 380 17.54 31.38 -1.51
C PHE A 380 17.04 31.86 -0.14
N GLU A 381 17.24 33.14 0.14
CA GLU A 381 16.86 33.78 1.41
C GLU A 381 15.34 33.68 1.62
N GLY A 382 14.91 32.99 2.69
CA GLY A 382 13.50 32.71 2.99
C GLY A 382 13.04 31.27 2.76
N GLU A 383 13.83 30.44 2.06
CA GLU A 383 13.57 28.99 1.98
C GLU A 383 13.93 28.32 3.33
N HIS A 384 13.06 27.44 3.83
CA HIS A 384 13.38 26.67 5.04
C HIS A 384 14.55 25.73 4.75
N HIS A 385 15.55 25.66 5.64
CA HIS A 385 16.77 24.84 5.53
C HIS A 385 16.53 23.30 5.46
N GLN A 386 15.29 22.86 5.31
CA GLN A 386 14.93 21.46 5.18
C GLN A 386 15.06 21.06 3.71
N LEU A 387 16.09 20.28 3.38
CA LEU A 387 16.28 19.71 2.03
C LEU A 387 15.09 18.86 1.55
N GLY A 388 14.17 18.46 2.45
CA GLY A 388 13.06 17.56 2.14
C GLY A 388 13.47 16.09 2.06
N ILE A 389 14.51 15.70 2.79
CA ILE A 389 15.03 14.34 2.85
C ILE A 389 14.42 13.63 4.06
N ILE A 390 13.84 12.46 3.82
CA ILE A 390 13.46 11.51 4.89
C ILE A 390 14.63 10.54 5.04
N LEU A 391 15.29 10.59 6.19
CA LEU A 391 16.41 9.71 6.51
C LEU A 391 15.91 8.34 6.95
N ALA A 392 16.77 7.33 6.81
CA ALA A 392 16.59 6.05 7.48
C ALA A 392 16.43 6.27 9.01
N PRO A 393 15.83 5.31 9.74
CA PRO A 393 15.67 5.45 11.18
C PRO A 393 17.02 5.22 11.88
N ASP A 394 17.28 6.04 12.90
CA ASP A 394 18.32 5.81 13.90
C ASP A 394 17.71 5.10 15.12
N ASP A 395 18.55 4.64 16.06
CA ASP A 395 18.08 4.00 17.30
C ASP A 395 17.18 4.95 18.16
N ASP A 396 17.18 6.26 17.88
CA ASP A 396 16.40 7.30 18.57
C ASP A 396 15.11 7.76 17.83
N ALA A 397 14.63 7.02 16.81
CA ALA A 397 13.45 7.44 16.04
C ALA A 397 12.16 7.48 16.89
N GLU A 398 11.52 8.66 16.96
CA GLU A 398 10.39 8.95 17.85
C GLU A 398 9.07 8.24 17.46
N PHE A 399 8.93 7.85 16.19
CA PHE A 399 7.76 7.14 15.67
C PHE A 399 8.19 5.97 14.79
N TYR A 400 7.58 4.80 14.95
CA TYR A 400 7.81 3.63 14.10
C TYR A 400 6.51 2.84 13.89
N VAL A 401 6.42 2.11 12.77
CA VAL A 401 5.27 1.28 12.43
C VAL A 401 5.57 -0.14 12.87
N VAL A 402 4.81 -0.66 13.83
CA VAL A 402 4.87 -2.08 14.16
C VAL A 402 4.06 -2.84 13.11
N PRO A 403 4.67 -3.71 12.27
CA PRO A 403 3.88 -4.54 11.36
C PRO A 403 2.95 -5.46 12.18
N LYS A 404 1.64 -5.40 11.88
CA LYS A 404 0.52 -6.03 12.61
C LYS A 404 0.56 -7.57 12.74
N LYS A 405 1.66 -8.23 12.36
CA LYS A 405 1.79 -9.70 12.32
C LYS A 405 2.26 -10.32 13.65
N TYR A 406 2.59 -9.52 14.66
CA TYR A 406 3.18 -10.00 15.93
C TYR A 406 2.37 -9.70 17.20
N GLU A 407 1.17 -9.11 17.11
CA GLU A 407 0.40 -8.73 18.31
C GLU A 407 -0.13 -9.92 19.13
N ARG A 408 -0.53 -11.04 18.49
CA ARG A 408 -1.07 -12.18 19.25
C ARG A 408 -0.01 -12.96 20.01
N LEU A 409 1.19 -13.12 19.44
CA LEU A 409 2.26 -13.92 20.08
C LEU A 409 2.99 -13.14 21.19
N ARG A 410 3.03 -11.80 21.10
CA ARG A 410 3.74 -10.96 22.08
C ARG A 410 2.90 -10.67 23.32
N ARG A 411 1.57 -10.57 23.21
CA ARG A 411 0.66 -10.45 24.37
C ARG A 411 0.73 -11.66 25.31
N PHE A 412 1.07 -12.85 24.78
CA PHE A 412 1.18 -14.06 25.60
C PHE A 412 2.55 -14.21 26.30
N ARG A 413 3.63 -13.60 25.77
CA ARG A 413 4.98 -13.67 26.37
C ARG A 413 5.35 -12.50 27.28
N THR A 414 4.54 -11.43 27.31
CA THR A 414 4.82 -10.25 28.16
C THR A 414 4.07 -10.24 29.49
N SER A 415 3.25 -11.26 29.81
CA SER A 415 2.71 -11.45 31.16
C SER A 415 3.72 -12.08 32.13
N LEU A 416 4.91 -12.46 31.66
CA LEU A 416 5.98 -13.04 32.47
C LEU A 416 7.29 -12.28 32.22
N GLY A 417 7.48 -11.24 33.02
CA GLY A 417 8.80 -10.66 33.32
C GLY A 417 9.41 -9.76 32.24
N GLN A 418 9.26 -8.45 32.41
CA GLN A 418 10.36 -7.48 32.55
C GLN A 418 9.85 -6.05 32.29
N GLN A 419 10.05 -5.18 33.29
CA GLN A 419 9.94 -3.74 33.17
C GLN A 419 10.93 -3.24 32.10
N THR A 420 10.43 -2.85 30.94
CA THR A 420 11.18 -2.06 29.96
C THR A 420 10.39 -0.80 29.61
N LYS A 421 11.11 0.32 29.47
CA LYS A 421 10.64 1.67 29.16
C LYS A 421 9.51 1.65 28.10
N ARG A 422 8.39 2.31 28.42
CA ARG A 422 7.23 2.51 27.53
C ARG A 422 7.62 3.30 26.29
N LEU A 423 7.84 2.62 25.16
CA LEU A 423 7.68 3.18 23.82
C LEU A 423 6.18 3.16 23.47
N ARG A 424 5.64 4.29 23.00
CA ARG A 424 4.22 4.42 22.63
C ARG A 424 3.97 3.70 21.30
N VAL A 425 3.44 2.49 21.37
CA VAL A 425 2.80 1.81 20.24
C VAL A 425 1.50 2.55 19.93
N LEU A 426 1.30 2.98 18.69
CA LEU A 426 0.01 3.47 18.22
C LEU A 426 -0.92 2.28 18.00
N ASP A 427 -1.72 1.94 19.01
CA ASP A 427 -2.83 1.00 18.88
C ASP A 427 -3.95 1.67 18.06
N GLU A 428 -4.55 0.93 17.15
CA GLU A 428 -5.44 1.43 16.09
C GLU A 428 -6.89 1.68 16.57
N ASP A 429 -7.10 1.90 17.88
CA ASP A 429 -8.42 2.17 18.45
C ASP A 429 -8.69 3.67 18.60
N ALA A 430 -9.54 4.16 17.71
CA ALA A 430 -10.13 5.48 17.75
C ALA A 430 -11.03 5.63 18.99
N SER A 431 -10.52 6.17 20.10
CA SER A 431 -11.34 6.88 21.11
C SER A 431 -10.58 7.49 22.29
N ASN A 432 -9.25 7.40 22.40
CA ASN A 432 -8.57 8.10 23.51
C ASN A 432 -7.13 8.51 23.17
N VAL A 433 -6.97 9.63 22.46
CA VAL A 433 -5.68 10.30 22.32
C VAL A 433 -5.69 11.50 23.26
N ARG A 434 -5.10 11.33 24.45
CA ARG A 434 -4.70 12.50 25.26
C ARG A 434 -3.46 13.13 24.63
N VAL A 435 -3.64 14.35 24.16
CA VAL A 435 -2.56 15.29 23.83
C VAL A 435 -1.82 15.60 25.14
N PRO A 436 -0.48 15.53 25.19
CA PRO A 436 0.25 16.11 26.31
C PRO A 436 0.01 17.63 26.29
N ASP A 437 -0.59 18.18 27.35
CA ASP A 437 -0.70 19.62 27.51
C ASP A 437 0.69 20.25 27.52
N HIS A 438 1.07 20.83 26.38
CA HIS A 438 2.29 21.63 26.25
C HIS A 438 2.27 22.88 27.17
N ALA A 439 1.13 23.21 27.77
CA ALA A 439 1.02 24.28 28.77
C ALA A 439 1.60 23.90 30.15
N ALA A 440 1.53 22.63 30.56
CA ALA A 440 1.92 22.22 31.92
C ALA A 440 3.45 22.05 32.10
N GLN A 441 4.18 21.67 31.03
CA GLN A 441 5.64 21.50 31.09
C GLN A 441 6.38 22.84 31.00
N HIS A 442 5.84 23.84 30.32
CA HIS A 442 6.42 25.19 30.29
C HIS A 442 6.15 25.98 31.58
N ALA A 443 5.06 25.71 32.30
CA ALA A 443 4.80 26.31 33.61
C ALA A 443 5.72 25.72 34.70
N ALA A 444 5.92 24.40 34.72
CA ALA A 444 6.79 23.74 35.70
C ALA A 444 8.29 24.09 35.51
N ALA A 445 8.74 24.32 34.27
CA ALA A 445 10.12 24.75 34.00
C ALA A 445 10.39 26.21 34.39
N ARG A 446 9.36 27.08 34.33
CA ARG A 446 9.46 28.48 34.80
C ARG A 446 9.48 28.57 36.34
N ASP A 447 8.67 27.78 37.04
CA ASP A 447 8.66 27.78 38.51
C ASP A 447 9.94 27.20 39.14
N VAL A 448 10.58 26.22 38.47
CA VAL A 448 11.86 25.66 38.94
C VAL A 448 13.04 26.61 38.67
N GLY A 449 12.98 27.40 37.59
CA GLY A 449 13.96 28.45 37.29
C GLY A 449 13.90 29.61 38.28
N VAL A 450 12.70 30.15 38.54
CA VAL A 450 12.48 31.28 39.47
C VAL A 450 12.78 30.88 40.93
N ARG A 451 12.54 29.62 41.31
CA ARG A 451 12.86 29.14 42.67
C ARG A 451 14.36 28.90 42.90
N LYS A 452 15.16 28.70 41.85
CA LYS A 452 16.64 28.57 41.97
C LYS A 452 17.34 29.93 42.07
N GLU A 453 16.89 30.94 41.32
CA GLU A 453 17.42 32.31 41.46
C GLU A 453 17.10 32.90 42.85
N ARG A 454 15.87 32.69 43.36
CA ARG A 454 15.47 33.22 44.68
C ARG A 454 16.17 32.53 45.88
N VAL A 455 16.74 31.33 45.69
CA VAL A 455 17.53 30.63 46.73
C VAL A 455 19.01 31.02 46.66
N GLN A 456 19.53 31.38 45.49
CA GLN A 456 20.90 31.92 45.36
C GLN A 456 21.02 33.36 45.86
N ASP A 457 20.00 34.20 45.67
CA ASP A 457 19.99 35.57 46.20
C ASP A 457 19.87 35.61 47.74
N HIS A 458 19.17 34.64 48.36
CA HIS A 458 19.10 34.55 49.83
C HIS A 458 20.39 34.02 50.48
N HIS A 459 21.19 33.21 49.79
CA HIS A 459 22.49 32.78 50.31
C HIS A 459 23.61 33.82 50.12
N ALA A 460 23.47 34.75 49.17
CA ALA A 460 24.41 35.85 48.97
C ALA A 460 24.17 37.02 49.96
N GLN A 461 22.94 37.22 50.46
CA GLN A 461 22.63 38.27 51.44
C GLN A 461 22.96 37.89 52.90
N ASP A 462 23.04 36.60 53.25
CA ASP A 462 23.29 36.16 54.64
C ASP A 462 24.80 36.11 55.01
N HIS A 463 25.69 36.19 54.01
CA HIS A 463 27.15 36.29 54.23
C HIS A 463 27.69 37.73 54.24
N GLY A 464 26.86 38.74 53.97
CA GLY A 464 27.26 40.15 53.96
C GLY A 464 26.93 40.96 55.21
N VAL A 465 26.27 40.39 56.22
CA VAL A 465 25.72 41.14 57.38
C VAL A 465 26.32 40.70 58.74
N ARG A 466 27.36 39.85 58.75
CA ARG A 466 27.99 39.37 60.00
C ARG A 466 29.36 39.95 60.35
N GLU A 467 29.86 40.94 59.60
CA GLU A 467 31.14 41.60 59.92
C GLU A 467 31.03 43.03 60.47
N ASP A 468 29.84 43.64 60.54
CA ASP A 468 29.73 45.08 60.88
C ASP A 468 28.93 45.40 62.17
N ARG A 469 28.79 44.44 63.09
CA ARG A 469 28.14 44.64 64.40
C ARG A 469 28.90 44.00 65.55
N ALA A 470 30.15 44.42 65.75
CA ALA A 470 30.86 44.20 67.01
C ALA A 470 31.90 45.30 67.28
N ARG A 471 31.52 46.57 67.08
CA ARG A 471 32.17 47.72 67.71
C ARG A 471 31.06 48.70 68.11
N ASP A 472 31.25 49.32 69.28
CA ASP A 472 30.42 50.37 69.88
C ASP A 472 29.17 49.94 70.68
N ASN A 473 29.36 49.63 71.97
CA ASN A 473 29.04 50.58 73.05
C ASN A 473 29.25 49.96 74.44
N GLY A 474 29.97 50.69 75.30
CA GLY A 474 30.27 50.32 76.67
C GLY A 474 29.34 50.94 77.73
N ALA A 475 29.57 50.48 78.97
CA ALA A 475 29.24 51.05 80.28
C ALA A 475 27.78 51.01 80.79
N ASN A 476 27.50 50.16 81.81
CA ASN A 476 27.41 50.58 83.23
C ASN A 476 27.03 49.41 84.17
N LEU A 477 27.78 49.25 85.27
CA LEU A 477 27.37 48.68 86.57
C LEU A 477 26.80 49.82 87.45
N PRO A 478 26.22 49.64 88.68
CA PRO A 478 26.32 48.49 89.60
C PRO A 478 24.99 48.10 90.33
N GLY A 479 25.06 47.05 91.16
CA GLY A 479 24.02 46.65 92.11
C GLY A 479 24.15 45.20 92.55
#